data_AF-A0A4U9VHU9-F1
#
_entry.id   AF-A0A4U9VHU9-F1
#
_cell.length_a   1.000
_cell.length_b   1.000
_cell.length_c   1.000
_cell.angle_alpha   90.00
_cell.angle_beta   90.00
_cell.angle_gamma   90.00
#
_symmetry.space_group_name_H-M   'P 1'
#
loop_
_entity.id
_entity.type
_entity.pdbx_description
1 polymer ?
#
loop_
_entity_poly.entity_id
_entity_poly.type
_entity_poly.pdbx_seq_one_letter_code
_entity_poly.pdbx_strand_id
1 'polypeptide(L)'
;MFIKWIKRIALLLVVLIIGALGARIYDTQRGPSLQLWHTFVPDEMHADEIDKASWADYLTAEDAIFKEVRQNVTDKLDSSQQTSLNRYFVDSRSIPKSFPPTGTAPTS
;
A
#
# COMPACT_ATOMS: atom_id res chain seq x y z
N MET A 1 51.14 -21.78 15.91
CA MET A 1 50.69 -20.37 15.78
C MET A 1 49.50 -20.24 14.82
N PHE A 2 49.55 -20.86 13.63
CA PHE A 2 48.49 -20.85 12.59
C PHE A 2 47.10 -21.30 13.06
N ILE A 3 47.00 -22.40 13.81
CA ILE A 3 45.72 -22.93 14.34
C ILE A 3 44.98 -21.93 15.25
N LYS A 4 45.71 -21.09 16.00
CA LYS A 4 45.09 -20.04 16.84
C LYS A 4 44.46 -18.94 15.98
N TRP A 5 45.09 -18.61 14.84
CA TRP A 5 44.56 -17.64 13.89
C TRP A 5 43.36 -18.20 13.12
N ILE A 6 43.40 -19.46 12.69
CA ILE A 6 42.25 -20.14 12.06
C ILE A 6 41.04 -20.13 12.99
N LYS A 7 41.21 -20.48 14.28
CA LYS A 7 40.11 -20.43 15.25
C LYS A 7 39.53 -19.04 15.45
N ARG A 8 40.39 -17.99 15.46
CA ARG A 8 39.95 -16.59 15.57
C ARG A 8 39.15 -16.14 14.34
N ILE A 9 39.60 -16.52 13.14
CA ILE A 9 38.90 -16.21 11.88
C ILE A 9 37.57 -16.95 11.83
N ALA A 10 37.53 -18.23 12.20
CA ALA A 10 36.29 -19.00 12.26
C ALA A 10 35.30 -18.39 13.27
N LEU A 11 35.76 -17.98 14.45
CA LEU A 11 34.93 -17.29 15.43
C LEU A 11 34.38 -15.98 14.88
N LEU A 12 35.22 -15.17 14.22
CA LEU A 12 34.81 -13.92 13.61
C LEU A 12 33.75 -14.15 12.52
N LEU A 13 33.93 -15.16 11.66
CA LEU A 13 32.94 -15.55 10.66
C LEU A 13 31.62 -15.97 11.29
N VAL A 14 31.65 -16.78 12.35
CA VAL A 14 30.43 -17.18 13.08
C VAL A 14 29.71 -15.96 13.66
N VAL A 15 30.45 -15.02 14.27
CA VAL A 15 29.85 -13.77 14.79
C VAL A 15 29.24 -12.93 13.66
N LEU A 16 29.91 -12.80 12.51
CA LEU A 16 29.36 -12.10 11.35
C LEU A 16 28.10 -12.77 10.81
N ILE A 17 28.08 -14.10 10.73
CA ILE A 17 26.91 -14.87 10.27
C ILE A 17 25.73 -14.66 11.22
N ILE A 18 25.97 -14.76 12.54
CA ILE A 18 24.92 -14.53 13.55
C ILE A 18 24.41 -13.08 13.48
N GLY A 19 25.31 -12.10 13.34
CA GLY A 19 24.95 -10.69 13.18
C GLY A 19 24.10 -10.44 11.92
N ALA A 20 24.50 -11.00 10.79
CA ALA A 20 23.76 -10.89 9.52
C ALA A 20 22.38 -11.57 9.62
N LEU A 21 22.29 -12.73 10.27
CA LEU A 21 21.02 -13.42 10.50
C LEU A 21 20.09 -12.60 11.41
N GLY A 22 20.63 -12.02 12.49
CA GLY A 22 19.90 -11.11 13.36
C GLY A 22 19.35 -9.89 12.62
N ALA A 23 20.17 -9.24 11.78
CA ALA A 23 19.75 -8.14 10.92
C ALA A 23 18.64 -8.58 9.94
N ARG A 24 18.79 -9.75 9.32
CA ARG A 24 17.78 -10.28 8.37
C ARG A 24 16.44 -10.57 9.04
N ILE A 25 16.45 -11.14 10.24
CA ILE A 25 15.26 -11.38 11.07
C ILE A 25 14.60 -10.04 11.42
N TYR A 26 15.41 -9.04 11.79
CA TYR A 26 14.93 -7.71 12.14
C TYR A 26 14.24 -7.00 10.97
N ASP A 27 14.87 -7.01 9.80
CA ASP A 27 14.30 -6.43 8.57
C ASP A 27 13.01 -7.13 8.15
N THR A 28 12.91 -8.46 8.37
CA THR A 28 11.71 -9.22 8.06
C THR A 28 10.54 -8.87 8.99
N GLN A 29 10.83 -8.55 10.26
CA GLN A 29 9.81 -8.17 11.24
C GLN A 29 9.35 -6.71 11.12
N ARG A 30 10.21 -5.80 10.63
CA ARG A 30 9.87 -4.37 10.50
C ARG A 30 8.78 -4.07 9.47
N GLY A 31 8.56 -4.99 8.53
CA GLY A 31 7.61 -4.78 7.44
C GLY A 31 8.02 -3.62 6.51
N PRO A 32 7.35 -3.47 5.36
CA PRO A 32 7.56 -2.32 4.49
C PRO A 32 7.11 -1.02 5.15
N SER A 33 7.68 0.11 4.73
CA SER A 33 7.26 1.44 5.19
C SER A 33 5.78 1.68 4.91
N LEU A 34 5.16 2.55 5.71
CA LEU A 34 3.82 3.06 5.41
C LEU A 34 3.83 3.66 4.00
N GLN A 35 2.79 3.31 3.24
CA GLN A 35 2.60 3.76 1.88
C GLN A 35 1.57 4.90 1.89
N LEU A 36 1.45 5.63 0.78
CA LEU A 36 0.58 6.81 0.70
C LEU A 36 -0.88 6.52 1.08
N TRP A 37 -1.38 5.33 0.74
CA TRP A 37 -2.74 4.90 1.10
C TRP A 37 -2.93 4.51 2.58
N HIS A 38 -1.86 4.40 3.36
CA HIS A 38 -1.93 4.22 4.81
C HIS A 38 -1.91 5.57 5.55
N THR A 39 -1.45 6.64 4.91
CA THR A 39 -1.24 7.94 5.54
C THR A 39 -2.23 9.00 5.10
N PHE A 40 -2.79 8.85 3.90
CA PHE A 40 -3.77 9.79 3.36
C PHE A 40 -5.19 9.38 3.77
N VAL A 41 -5.89 10.30 4.41
CA VAL A 41 -7.31 10.19 4.75
C VAL A 41 -8.04 11.27 3.95
N PRO A 42 -8.90 10.91 2.98
CA PRO A 42 -9.70 11.87 2.24
C PRO A 42 -10.77 12.50 3.15
N ASP A 43 -11.32 13.64 2.72
CA ASP A 43 -12.46 14.26 3.40
C ASP A 43 -13.75 13.49 3.08
N GLU A 44 -14.34 12.85 4.10
CA GLU A 44 -15.53 12.00 3.95
C GLU A 44 -16.74 12.63 4.67
N MET A 45 -17.93 12.51 4.06
CA MET A 45 -19.16 12.97 4.70
C MET A 45 -19.39 12.26 6.03
N HIS A 46 -19.68 13.02 7.07
CA HIS A 46 -20.08 12.47 8.36
C HIS A 46 -21.51 11.93 8.33
N ALA A 47 -21.84 11.07 9.30
CA ALA A 47 -23.13 10.38 9.33
C ALA A 47 -24.33 11.34 9.32
N ASP A 48 -24.23 12.47 10.02
CA ASP A 48 -25.29 13.48 10.09
C ASP A 48 -25.44 14.34 8.82
N GLU A 49 -24.40 14.38 7.99
CA GLU A 49 -24.43 14.97 6.66
C GLU A 49 -25.08 14.01 5.67
N ILE A 50 -24.74 12.72 5.72
CA ILE A 50 -25.35 11.66 4.90
C ILE A 50 -26.85 11.55 5.19
N ASP A 51 -27.26 11.62 6.46
CA ASP A 51 -28.69 11.54 6.87
C ASP A 51 -29.55 12.67 6.27
N LYS A 52 -28.94 13.79 5.88
CA LYS A 52 -29.61 14.96 5.29
C LYS A 52 -29.35 15.09 3.79
N ALA A 53 -28.44 14.29 3.24
CA ALA A 53 -28.02 14.35 1.85
C ALA A 53 -29.03 13.70 0.93
N SER A 54 -29.25 14.30 -0.24
CA SER A 54 -29.87 13.56 -1.34
C SER A 54 -28.88 12.57 -1.93
N TRP A 55 -29.38 11.62 -2.72
CA TRP A 55 -28.54 10.69 -3.46
C TRP A 55 -27.53 11.41 -4.39
N ALA A 56 -27.95 12.55 -4.98
CA ALA A 56 -27.08 13.34 -5.84
C ALA A 56 -25.95 14.02 -5.05
N ASP A 57 -26.24 14.47 -3.82
CA ASP A 57 -25.23 15.07 -2.94
C ASP A 57 -24.20 14.03 -2.52
N TYR A 58 -24.66 12.82 -2.15
CA TYR A 58 -23.78 11.69 -1.83
C TYR A 58 -22.84 11.36 -3.00
N LEU A 59 -23.36 11.22 -4.23
CA LEU A 59 -22.54 10.92 -5.40
C LEU A 59 -21.52 12.03 -5.71
N THR A 60 -21.89 13.29 -5.47
CA THR A 60 -20.97 14.42 -5.66
C THR A 60 -19.82 14.37 -4.65
N ALA A 61 -20.10 14.03 -3.39
CA ALA A 61 -19.07 13.84 -2.38
C ALA A 61 -18.19 12.61 -2.68
N GLU A 62 -18.78 11.51 -3.14
CA GLU A 62 -18.05 10.31 -3.54
C GLU A 62 -17.06 10.61 -4.69
N ASP A 63 -17.49 11.36 -5.72
CA ASP A 63 -16.62 11.79 -6.81
C ASP A 63 -15.46 12.68 -6.32
N ALA A 64 -15.71 13.53 -5.31
CA ALA A 64 -14.67 14.35 -4.68
C ALA A 64 -13.63 13.48 -3.96
N ILE A 65 -14.07 12.50 -3.17
CA ILE A 65 -13.20 11.53 -2.48
C ILE A 65 -12.32 10.78 -3.48
N PHE A 66 -12.89 10.26 -4.56
CA PHE A 66 -12.12 9.54 -5.58
C PHE A 66 -11.10 10.42 -6.28
N LYS A 67 -11.42 11.70 -6.49
CA LYS A 67 -10.48 12.68 -7.04
C LYS A 67 -9.31 12.94 -6.08
N GLU A 68 -9.59 13.10 -4.79
CA GLU A 68 -8.56 13.31 -3.77
C GLU A 68 -7.61 12.11 -3.65
N VAL A 69 -8.15 10.90 -3.61
CA VAL A 69 -7.34 9.66 -3.60
C VAL A 69 -6.46 9.58 -4.83
N ARG A 70 -6.98 9.95 -6.02
CA ARG A 70 -6.14 9.98 -7.24
C ARG A 70 -4.97 10.95 -7.08
N GLN A 71 -5.26 12.19 -6.69
CA GLN A 71 -4.26 13.26 -6.61
C GLN A 71 -3.20 13.03 -5.51
N ASN A 72 -3.58 12.41 -4.40
CA ASN A 72 -2.71 12.25 -3.24
C ASN A 72 -2.09 10.86 -3.08
N VAL A 73 -2.64 9.84 -3.76
CA VAL A 73 -2.16 8.47 -3.67
C VAL A 73 -1.73 7.94 -5.04
N THR A 74 -2.65 7.86 -6.01
CA THR A 74 -2.38 7.23 -7.32
C THR A 74 -1.31 7.98 -8.12
N ASP A 75 -1.44 9.30 -8.23
CA ASP A 75 -0.56 10.12 -9.08
C ASP A 75 0.83 10.32 -8.46
N LYS A 76 0.96 10.10 -7.15
CA LYS A 76 2.20 10.25 -6.37
C LYS A 76 2.89 8.92 -6.08
N LEU A 77 2.43 7.84 -6.72
CA LEU A 77 2.90 6.48 -6.45
C LEU A 77 4.33 6.26 -6.98
N ASP A 78 5.24 5.89 -6.10
CA ASP A 78 6.61 5.51 -6.48
C ASP A 78 6.64 4.33 -7.46
N SER A 79 7.62 4.32 -8.37
CA SER A 79 7.77 3.27 -9.38
C SER A 79 7.85 1.85 -8.79
N SER A 80 8.39 1.70 -7.57
CA SER A 80 8.43 0.40 -6.87
C SER A 80 7.05 -0.14 -6.50
N GLN A 81 6.06 0.74 -6.38
CA GLN A 81 4.69 0.41 -6.01
C GLN A 81 3.74 0.31 -7.21
N GLN A 82 4.20 0.68 -8.42
CA GLN A 82 3.46 0.57 -9.68
C GLN A 82 3.44 -0.90 -10.17
N THR A 83 2.76 -1.75 -9.41
CA THR A 83 2.64 -3.18 -9.69
C THR A 83 1.23 -3.52 -10.16
N SER A 84 1.09 -4.57 -10.97
CA SER A 84 -0.22 -5.02 -11.49
C SER A 84 -1.22 -5.46 -10.41
N LEU A 85 -0.75 -5.67 -9.17
CA LEU A 85 -1.56 -6.06 -8.02
C LEU A 85 -1.94 -4.87 -7.13
N ASN A 86 -1.26 -3.72 -7.23
CA ASN A 86 -1.55 -2.55 -6.41
C ASN A 86 -2.79 -1.83 -6.92
N ARG A 87 -3.90 -1.89 -6.16
CA ARG A 87 -5.19 -1.26 -6.53
C ARG A 87 -5.12 0.25 -6.78
N TYR A 88 -4.12 0.93 -6.23
CA TYR A 88 -3.93 2.37 -6.40
C TYR A 88 -3.15 2.71 -7.66
N PHE A 89 -2.54 1.72 -8.33
CA PHE A 89 -1.89 1.91 -9.61
C PHE A 89 -2.92 1.88 -10.74
N VAL A 90 -2.83 2.88 -11.64
CA VAL A 90 -3.82 3.10 -12.71
C VAL A 90 -3.95 1.92 -13.66
N ASP A 91 -2.84 1.25 -13.97
CA ASP A 91 -2.82 0.09 -14.89
C ASP A 91 -2.93 -1.26 -14.14
N SER A 92 -3.32 -1.25 -12.86
CA SER A 92 -3.54 -2.47 -12.11
C SER A 92 -4.82 -3.18 -12.53
N ARG A 93 -4.85 -4.51 -12.36
CA ARG A 93 -6.07 -5.30 -12.63
C ARG A 93 -7.15 -5.10 -11.57
N SER A 94 -6.81 -4.54 -10.41
CA SER A 94 -7.67 -4.39 -9.24
C SER A 94 -8.17 -2.95 -9.04
N ILE A 95 -7.96 -2.06 -10.01
CA ILE A 95 -8.42 -0.66 -9.92
C ILE A 95 -9.96 -0.60 -9.97
N PRO A 96 -10.63 0.16 -9.08
CA PRO A 96 -12.09 0.25 -9.07
C PRO A 96 -12.70 0.70 -10.41
N LYS A 97 -12.01 1.58 -11.15
CA LYS A 97 -12.49 2.13 -12.43
C LYS A 97 -12.60 1.08 -13.54
N SER A 98 -11.92 -0.06 -13.44
CA SER A 98 -11.96 -1.10 -14.49
C SER A 98 -13.19 -2.00 -14.39
N PHE A 99 -13.98 -1.92 -13.31
CA PHE A 99 -15.15 -2.78 -13.15
C PHE A 99 -16.35 -2.23 -13.92
N PRO A 100 -17.09 -3.08 -14.65
CA PRO A 100 -18.31 -2.65 -15.32
C PRO A 100 -19.37 -2.26 -14.27
N PRO A 101 -20.17 -1.20 -14.51
CA PRO A 101 -21.30 -0.90 -13.65
C PRO A 101 -22.26 -2.09 -13.67
N THR A 102 -22.45 -2.71 -12.51
CA THR A 102 -23.36 -3.85 -12.39
C THR A 102 -24.78 -3.28 -12.36
N GLY A 103 -25.39 -3.12 -13.54
CA GLY A 103 -26.66 -2.39 -13.62
C GLY A 103 -27.30 -2.24 -15.00
N THR A 104 -26.99 -3.07 -15.98
CA THR A 104 -27.93 -3.23 -17.12
C THR A 104 -29.09 -4.11 -16.64
N ALA A 105 -30.14 -3.48 -16.12
CA ALA A 105 -31.44 -4.16 -16.01
C ALA A 105 -31.79 -4.74 -17.40
N PRO A 106 -32.20 -6.02 -17.52
CA PRO A 106 -32.63 -6.56 -18.81
C PRO A 106 -33.84 -5.74 -19.27
N THR A 107 -33.65 -4.96 -20.33
CA THR A 107 -34.76 -4.35 -21.08
C THR A 107 -35.62 -5.49 -21.60
N SER A 108 -36.79 -5.66 -20.98
CA SER A 108 -37.88 -6.54 -21.44
C SER A 108 -38.91 -5.67 -22.15
#